data_AF-A0A7Y5G5G3-F1
#
_entry.id   AF-A0A7Y5G5G3-F1
#
_cell.length_a   1.000
_cell.length_b   1.000
_cell.length_c   1.000
_cell.angle_alpha   90.00
_cell.angle_beta   90.00
_cell.angle_gamma   90.00
#
_symmetry.space_group_name_H-M   'P 1'
#
loop_
_entity.id
_entity.type
_entity.pdbx_description
1 polymer ?
#
loop_
_entity_poly.entity_id
_entity_poly.type
_entity_poly.pdbx_seq_one_letter_code
_entity_poly.pdbx_strand_id
1 'polypeptide(L)'
;MKSRLLRRPLVAVVALALGFMTYAGCDDIKKDIASQNPDTKQFSGTVLGKVFDKCSGAPLAGVEISMAGKSAVKTNSNGEFVFRDVPITSDASQSGNGLFWADYEVLMDFTGYNKNKADSLKYPDYRNSYVEVFFTDLNDGNNNDDGDTGGDTESGSGADTPVDGIVSSMLNLEVGSLNTTISGEIVDGPNYDPVANAIVYLKQTNNVGNTTVVKQTTTGTNGKYTFANVENGAIFTVEAMNEAKTMSGTVNVSLTCGQDKLLSSQVTAQRLVLTYTDNVRPFVTSLTPENGADVPKTSTIVITFSEPIKQNAYTRTDLPRWNNTFIDDINFYYSGLKKGNDIIPFSASWNATFDILTIAPGTLVDNAYYNVYLANALKKFTDNAGNALQDNAAITGDLEPSGFSFTTAGSIFPPATPVLTRDTIFFPTDTVDFDGGLIRLRWTVDESNIKANYFEIYRKIGDGSFDLYEYVNGIDFNDTIDNYKLVFGWDNNPRRSQSVQYMIRAISPNLVPSSFSNVITVTDRALPKLENATVDAASTTQDYIYMKFSEPMSSSGIETMTNYTVSSIGPNNARDAVYLGYGNFSSLGNGYYVRLTVNKTSFGGPGDKISVSGVTDLAGNPINPNAKEKTF
;
A
#
# COMPACT_ATOMS: atom_id res chain seq x y z
N MET A 1 -24.32 2.75 46.87
CA MET A 1 -25.14 1.53 47.13
C MET A 1 -24.22 0.35 47.44
N LYS A 2 -24.73 -0.72 48.08
CA LYS A 2 -24.04 -1.93 48.60
C LYS A 2 -23.47 -2.82 47.45
N SER A 3 -22.24 -3.37 47.44
CA SER A 3 -21.59 -4.50 48.20
C SER A 3 -22.26 -5.88 47.98
N ARG A 4 -21.59 -7.03 47.69
CA ARG A 4 -20.25 -7.62 48.06
C ARG A 4 -19.58 -8.34 46.84
N LEU A 5 -18.33 -8.86 46.77
CA LEU A 5 -17.26 -9.38 47.68
C LEU A 5 -17.29 -10.92 47.98
N LEU A 6 -16.26 -11.69 47.54
CA LEU A 6 -15.68 -12.99 48.06
C LEU A 6 -14.69 -13.53 46.98
N ARG A 7 -13.36 -13.73 47.14
CA ARG A 7 -12.44 -14.43 48.08
C ARG A 7 -12.33 -15.97 47.92
N ARG A 8 -11.08 -16.44 47.65
CA ARG A 8 -10.54 -17.83 47.62
C ARG A 8 -10.35 -18.40 49.07
N PRO A 9 -9.61 -19.52 49.36
CA PRO A 9 -9.33 -20.83 48.69
C PRO A 9 -9.60 -22.04 49.65
N LEU A 10 -9.26 -23.31 49.30
CA LEU A 10 -8.67 -24.29 50.24
C LEU A 10 -8.01 -25.54 49.58
N VAL A 11 -7.32 -26.35 50.41
CA VAL A 11 -6.45 -27.51 50.14
C VAL A 11 -6.83 -28.71 51.04
N ALA A 12 -6.74 -29.95 50.56
CA ALA A 12 -6.51 -31.22 51.30
C ALA A 12 -6.24 -32.35 50.27
N VAL A 13 -5.28 -33.30 50.32
CA VAL A 13 -4.57 -34.06 51.37
C VAL A 13 -5.22 -35.41 51.75
N VAL A 14 -4.66 -36.48 51.16
CA VAL A 14 -4.38 -37.85 51.70
C VAL A 14 -5.48 -38.66 52.38
N ALA A 15 -5.71 -39.89 51.88
CA ALA A 15 -5.87 -41.10 52.71
C ALA A 15 -5.54 -42.40 51.92
N LEU A 16 -4.86 -43.33 52.59
CA LEU A 16 -4.42 -44.64 52.10
C LEU A 16 -5.30 -45.75 52.71
N ALA A 17 -5.62 -46.83 51.98
CA ALA A 17 -6.07 -48.09 52.58
C ALA A 17 -5.83 -49.29 51.66
N LEU A 18 -5.01 -50.25 52.12
CA LEU A 18 -4.91 -51.58 51.52
C LEU A 18 -6.08 -52.46 51.97
N GLY A 19 -6.51 -53.38 51.09
CA GLY A 19 -7.31 -54.56 51.46
C GLY A 19 -6.66 -55.80 50.86
N PHE A 20 -6.18 -56.71 51.71
CA PHE A 20 -5.63 -58.02 51.34
C PHE A 20 -6.63 -59.13 51.66
N MET A 21 -6.37 -60.35 51.15
CA MET A 21 -7.05 -61.63 51.41
C MET A 21 -8.31 -61.95 50.57
N THR A 22 -8.56 -63.18 50.08
CA THR A 22 -7.76 -64.44 50.08
C THR A 22 -8.34 -65.47 49.09
N TYR A 23 -7.45 -66.20 48.41
CA TYR A 23 -7.49 -67.64 48.05
C TYR A 23 -8.68 -68.30 47.31
N ALA A 24 -8.30 -68.84 46.14
CA ALA A 24 -8.41 -70.25 45.71
C ALA A 24 -9.72 -70.82 45.11
N GLY A 25 -9.56 -71.26 43.86
CA GLY A 25 -10.26 -72.38 43.23
C GLY A 25 -9.36 -72.94 42.11
N CYS A 26 -8.83 -74.14 42.28
CA CYS A 26 -8.12 -74.88 41.22
C CYS A 26 -9.13 -75.63 40.35
N ASP A 27 -8.83 -75.77 39.06
CA ASP A 27 -9.08 -77.01 38.31
C ASP A 27 -8.10 -77.11 37.13
N ASP A 28 -7.52 -78.29 36.94
CA ASP A 28 -6.43 -78.54 35.97
C ASP A 28 -6.94 -78.83 34.56
N ILE A 29 -6.37 -78.17 33.54
CA ILE A 29 -6.33 -78.67 32.16
C ILE A 29 -4.88 -78.65 31.66
N LYS A 30 -4.46 -79.75 31.01
CA LYS A 30 -3.05 -80.12 30.82
C LYS A 30 -2.37 -79.44 29.63
N LYS A 31 -1.08 -79.14 29.85
CA LYS A 31 0.03 -79.03 28.88
C LYS A 31 -0.13 -78.04 27.73
N ASP A 32 0.66 -76.96 27.83
CA ASP A 32 1.80 -76.85 26.93
C ASP A 32 3.09 -76.61 27.73
N ILE A 33 4.23 -77.13 27.26
CA ILE A 33 5.53 -76.91 27.89
C ILE A 33 6.15 -75.68 27.22
N ALA A 34 5.88 -74.50 27.79
CA ALA A 34 6.59 -73.27 27.45
C ALA A 34 7.73 -73.08 28.47
N SER A 35 8.95 -72.89 27.98
CA SER A 35 10.13 -72.66 28.81
C SER A 35 9.97 -71.39 29.65
N GLN A 36 10.16 -71.49 30.96
CA GLN A 36 10.56 -70.33 31.74
C GLN A 36 11.94 -69.90 31.23
N ASN A 37 11.97 -68.82 30.46
CA ASN A 37 13.20 -68.10 30.18
C ASN A 37 13.66 -67.50 31.53
N PRO A 38 14.87 -67.82 32.03
CA PRO A 38 15.33 -67.30 33.31
C PRO A 38 15.51 -65.78 33.25
N ASP A 39 15.62 -65.17 34.43
CA ASP A 39 15.78 -63.73 34.61
C ASP A 39 16.80 -63.11 33.65
N THR A 40 16.49 -61.92 33.15
CA THR A 40 17.48 -61.06 32.50
C THR A 40 18.53 -60.68 33.54
N LYS A 41 19.66 -61.43 33.56
CA LYS A 41 20.78 -61.21 34.49
C LYS A 41 21.29 -59.78 34.34
N GLN A 42 20.83 -58.89 35.22
CA GLN A 42 21.30 -57.51 35.28
C GLN A 42 22.72 -57.52 35.82
N PHE A 43 23.68 -57.24 34.94
CA PHE A 43 25.09 -57.16 35.32
C PHE A 43 25.32 -55.94 36.22
N SER A 44 26.26 -56.05 37.16
CA SER A 44 26.66 -54.94 38.02
C SER A 44 28.18 -54.91 38.20
N GLY A 45 28.77 -53.71 38.17
CA GLY A 45 30.21 -53.52 38.27
C GLY A 45 30.65 -52.64 39.44
N THR A 46 31.95 -52.61 39.70
CA THR A 46 32.58 -51.64 40.59
C THR A 46 33.09 -50.46 39.77
N VAL A 47 32.57 -49.25 40.05
CA VAL A 47 33.07 -48.01 39.44
C VAL A 47 34.15 -47.42 40.34
N LEU A 48 35.36 -47.31 39.78
CA LEU A 48 36.50 -46.61 40.36
C LEU A 48 36.58 -45.21 39.77
N GLY A 49 36.81 -44.19 40.59
CA GLY A 49 37.00 -42.83 40.07
C GLY A 49 37.84 -41.94 40.96
N LYS A 50 38.19 -40.77 40.44
CA LYS A 50 39.05 -39.79 41.08
C LYS A 50 38.58 -38.37 40.78
N VAL A 51 38.53 -37.52 41.81
CA VAL A 51 38.21 -36.10 41.70
C VAL A 51 39.48 -35.27 41.88
N PHE A 52 39.72 -34.34 40.96
CA PHE A 52 40.86 -33.43 41.02
C PHE A 52 40.52 -32.01 40.54
N ASP A 53 41.34 -31.07 40.99
CA ASP A 53 41.31 -29.69 40.53
C ASP A 53 41.83 -29.61 39.09
N LYS A 54 40.99 -29.12 38.18
CA LYS A 54 41.23 -29.12 36.74
C LYS A 54 42.49 -28.36 36.31
N CYS A 55 42.84 -27.28 37.01
CA CYS A 55 43.96 -26.44 36.61
C CYS A 55 45.28 -26.82 37.29
N SER A 56 45.25 -27.35 38.51
CA SER A 56 46.44 -27.73 39.27
C SER A 56 46.73 -29.24 39.30
N GLY A 57 45.80 -30.08 38.83
CA GLY A 57 45.89 -31.55 38.91
C GLY A 57 45.81 -32.12 40.33
N ALA A 58 45.60 -31.28 41.34
CA ALA A 58 45.64 -31.68 42.74
C ALA A 58 44.40 -32.52 43.11
N PRO A 59 44.57 -33.68 43.79
CA PRO A 59 43.44 -34.50 44.20
C PRO A 59 42.56 -33.81 45.25
N LEU A 60 41.25 -34.03 45.17
CA LEU A 60 40.26 -33.39 46.05
C LEU A 60 39.64 -34.41 47.01
N ALA A 61 40.18 -34.46 48.23
CA ALA A 61 39.71 -35.30 49.32
C ALA A 61 38.47 -34.73 50.04
N GLY A 62 37.54 -35.60 50.45
CA GLY A 62 36.33 -35.24 51.19
C GLY A 62 35.18 -34.64 50.37
N VAL A 63 35.25 -34.73 49.03
CA VAL A 63 34.13 -34.40 48.13
C VAL A 63 33.11 -35.54 48.20
N GLU A 64 31.82 -35.20 48.26
CA GLU A 64 30.74 -36.20 48.31
C GLU A 64 30.22 -36.46 46.89
N ILE A 65 30.26 -37.72 46.46
CA ILE A 65 29.94 -38.15 45.10
C ILE A 65 28.66 -38.96 45.14
N SER A 66 27.67 -38.58 44.34
CA SER A 66 26.41 -39.30 44.17
C SER A 66 26.25 -39.78 42.73
N MET A 67 25.74 -40.99 42.57
CA MET A 67 25.43 -41.62 41.30
C MET A 67 24.02 -42.21 41.39
N ALA A 68 23.24 -42.14 40.30
CA ALA A 68 21.86 -42.62 40.30
C ALA A 68 21.76 -44.09 40.79
N GLY A 69 20.82 -44.35 41.71
CA GLY A 69 20.63 -45.69 42.30
C GLY A 69 21.67 -46.10 43.35
N LYS A 70 22.59 -45.22 43.77
CA LYS A 70 23.60 -45.50 44.80
C LYS A 70 23.58 -44.50 45.96
N SER A 71 24.01 -44.97 47.13
CA SER A 71 24.31 -44.10 48.28
C SER A 71 25.57 -43.30 48.00
N ALA A 72 25.60 -42.04 48.43
CA ALA A 72 26.74 -41.17 48.23
C ALA A 72 28.02 -41.68 48.92
N VAL A 73 29.18 -41.46 48.30
CA VAL A 73 30.50 -41.85 48.81
C VAL A 73 31.42 -40.64 48.91
N LYS A 74 32.41 -40.66 49.81
CA LYS A 74 33.37 -39.57 49.96
C LYS A 74 34.73 -39.92 49.41
N THR A 75 35.36 -38.98 48.73
CA THR A 75 36.72 -39.16 48.20
C THR A 75 37.75 -39.27 49.32
N ASN A 76 38.71 -40.19 49.15
CA ASN A 76 39.82 -40.41 50.08
C ASN A 76 40.90 -39.29 49.98
N SER A 77 42.02 -39.42 50.70
CA SER A 77 43.15 -38.47 50.66
C SER A 77 43.75 -38.25 49.26
N ASN A 78 43.63 -39.23 48.37
CA ASN A 78 44.09 -39.19 46.98
C ASN A 78 43.02 -38.69 46.02
N GLY A 79 41.85 -38.26 46.53
CA GLY A 79 40.70 -37.85 45.71
C GLY A 79 39.91 -39.02 45.10
N GLU A 80 40.22 -40.26 45.47
CA GLU A 80 39.64 -41.47 44.88
C GLU A 80 38.33 -41.86 45.56
N PHE A 81 37.37 -42.38 44.80
CA PHE A 81 36.10 -42.92 45.28
C PHE A 81 35.79 -44.27 44.61
N VAL A 82 34.92 -45.06 45.25
CA VAL A 82 34.51 -46.38 44.78
C VAL A 82 33.00 -46.55 44.99
N PHE A 83 32.26 -46.83 43.92
CA PHE A 83 30.90 -47.36 43.99
C PHE A 83 30.93 -48.86 43.68
N ARG A 84 30.25 -49.67 44.49
CA ARG A 84 30.09 -51.12 44.26
C ARG A 84 28.71 -51.45 43.73
N ASP A 85 28.62 -52.57 43.03
CA ASP A 85 27.38 -53.17 42.52
C ASP A 85 26.56 -52.21 41.63
N VAL A 86 27.24 -51.32 40.89
CA VAL A 86 26.62 -50.32 40.00
C VAL A 86 25.93 -51.06 38.85
N PRO A 87 24.59 -50.96 38.70
CA PRO A 87 23.87 -51.72 37.68
C PRO A 87 24.22 -51.22 36.28
N ILE A 88 24.71 -52.11 35.43
CA ILE A 88 24.94 -51.84 34.01
C ILE A 88 23.55 -51.83 33.35
N THR A 89 23.16 -50.67 32.82
CA THR A 89 21.81 -50.43 32.26
C THR A 89 21.67 -50.96 30.83
N SER A 90 20.44 -50.97 30.32
CA SER A 90 20.05 -51.60 29.04
C SER A 90 20.67 -51.01 27.78
N ASP A 91 21.34 -49.86 27.88
CA ASP A 91 22.00 -49.19 26.75
C ASP A 91 23.41 -49.76 26.47
N ALA A 92 23.86 -50.72 27.28
CA ALA A 92 25.16 -51.36 27.14
C ALA A 92 25.28 -52.20 25.85
N SER A 93 25.92 -51.62 24.83
CA SER A 93 26.36 -52.36 23.65
C SER A 93 27.62 -53.16 23.95
N GLN A 94 27.54 -54.49 23.90
CA GLN A 94 28.70 -55.37 23.99
C GLN A 94 29.61 -55.15 22.77
N SER A 95 30.79 -54.56 22.98
CA SER A 95 31.87 -54.71 22.00
C SER A 95 32.45 -56.12 22.13
N GLY A 96 32.89 -56.72 21.02
CA GLY A 96 33.12 -58.18 20.88
C GLY A 96 34.19 -58.83 21.78
N ASN A 97 34.74 -58.10 22.75
CA ASN A 97 35.81 -58.52 23.66
C ASN A 97 35.38 -58.46 25.15
N GLY A 98 34.09 -58.65 25.47
CA GLY A 98 33.61 -58.62 26.87
C GLY A 98 33.61 -57.23 27.53
N LEU A 99 33.64 -56.17 26.71
CA LEU A 99 33.61 -54.78 27.15
C LEU A 99 32.17 -54.26 27.11
N PHE A 100 31.68 -53.86 28.29
CA PHE A 100 30.39 -53.19 28.46
C PHE A 100 30.63 -51.69 28.70
N TRP A 101 29.65 -50.85 28.41
CA TRP A 101 29.66 -49.43 28.78
C TRP A 101 28.26 -48.99 29.18
N ALA A 102 28.16 -47.96 30.02
CA ALA A 102 26.89 -47.33 30.36
C ALA A 102 27.13 -45.87 30.77
N ASP A 103 26.17 -45.01 30.45
CA ASP A 103 26.19 -43.59 30.83
C ASP A 103 25.58 -43.39 32.22
N TYR A 104 26.26 -42.58 33.04
CA TYR A 104 25.76 -42.17 34.34
C TYR A 104 25.80 -40.65 34.49
N GLU A 105 24.79 -40.09 35.15
CA GLU A 105 24.88 -38.77 35.74
C GLU A 105 25.51 -38.89 37.14
N VAL A 106 26.64 -38.21 37.32
CA VAL A 106 27.37 -38.14 38.59
C VAL A 106 27.33 -36.72 39.12
N LEU A 107 26.83 -36.57 40.35
CA LEU A 107 26.81 -35.32 41.09
C LEU A 107 28.01 -35.28 42.04
N MET A 108 28.84 -34.24 41.93
CA MET A 108 29.84 -33.87 42.92
C MET A 108 29.28 -32.77 43.83
N ASP A 109 29.15 -33.05 45.13
CA ASP A 109 28.78 -32.10 46.18
C ASP A 109 30.05 -31.63 46.91
N PHE A 110 30.32 -30.34 46.78
CA PHE A 110 31.42 -29.63 47.43
C PHE A 110 30.95 -28.82 48.64
N THR A 111 29.67 -28.79 49.01
CA THR A 111 29.18 -28.01 50.15
C THR A 111 29.87 -28.41 51.46
N GLY A 112 30.15 -29.72 51.65
CA GLY A 112 30.94 -30.24 52.77
C GLY A 112 32.43 -29.93 52.65
N TYR A 113 32.97 -29.92 51.44
CA TYR A 113 34.37 -29.57 51.16
C TYR A 113 34.65 -28.09 51.44
N ASN A 114 33.80 -27.20 50.91
CA ASN A 114 33.88 -25.75 50.99
C ASN A 114 33.79 -25.23 52.43
N LYS A 115 32.93 -25.83 53.26
CA LYS A 115 32.77 -25.46 54.69
C LYS A 115 34.05 -25.64 55.53
N ASN A 116 35.00 -26.45 55.08
CA ASN A 116 36.21 -26.82 55.83
C ASN A 116 37.47 -26.05 55.35
N LYS A 117 37.30 -24.92 54.65
CA LYS A 117 38.39 -24.06 54.18
C LYS A 117 38.24 -22.64 54.74
N ALA A 118 39.36 -22.01 55.09
CA ALA A 118 39.40 -20.78 55.87
C ALA A 118 38.93 -19.53 55.10
N ASP A 119 39.01 -19.57 53.78
CA ASP A 119 38.51 -18.53 52.86
C ASP A 119 37.46 -19.14 51.90
N SER A 120 36.50 -18.30 51.54
CA SER A 120 35.33 -18.49 50.64
C SER A 120 35.33 -19.65 49.62
N LEU A 121 34.14 -20.23 49.39
CA LEU A 121 33.72 -21.13 48.29
C LEU A 121 34.80 -21.37 47.22
N LYS A 122 35.64 -22.39 47.40
CA LYS A 122 36.77 -22.65 46.48
C LYS A 122 36.29 -23.27 45.17
N TYR A 123 35.28 -24.13 45.24
CA TYR A 123 34.67 -24.84 44.12
C TYR A 123 33.15 -24.56 44.08
N PRO A 124 32.47 -24.72 42.93
CA PRO A 124 31.01 -24.69 42.90
C PRO A 124 30.43 -25.72 43.86
N ASP A 125 29.39 -25.35 44.61
CA ASP A 125 28.79 -26.22 45.65
C ASP A 125 28.27 -27.55 45.09
N TYR A 126 27.82 -27.55 43.84
CA TYR A 126 27.39 -28.73 43.10
C TYR A 126 27.95 -28.69 41.68
N ARG A 127 28.41 -29.83 41.16
CA ARG A 127 28.76 -29.99 39.75
C ARG A 127 28.32 -31.36 39.23
N ASN A 128 27.47 -31.36 38.21
CA ASN A 128 27.04 -32.57 37.52
C ASN A 128 28.00 -32.89 36.37
N SER A 129 28.26 -34.17 36.15
CA SER A 129 28.98 -34.69 35.00
C SER A 129 28.22 -35.87 34.43
N TYR A 130 27.93 -35.84 33.13
CA TYR A 130 27.56 -37.04 32.38
C TYR A 130 28.84 -37.75 31.97
N VAL A 131 28.91 -39.04 32.26
CA VAL A 131 30.13 -39.83 32.11
C VAL A 131 29.80 -41.20 31.55
N GLU A 132 30.44 -41.53 30.44
CA GLU A 132 30.47 -42.86 29.86
C GLU A 132 31.45 -43.71 30.68
N VAL A 133 30.97 -44.80 31.26
CA VAL A 133 31.77 -45.68 32.11
C VAL A 133 31.97 -47.01 31.40
N PHE A 134 33.20 -47.27 30.99
CA PHE A 134 33.62 -48.54 30.40
C PHE A 134 33.94 -49.56 31.48
N PHE A 135 33.44 -50.77 31.30
CA PHE A 135 33.49 -51.89 32.22
C PHE A 135 34.17 -53.08 31.52
N THR A 136 35.22 -53.62 32.14
CA THR A 136 35.90 -54.83 31.69
C THR A 136 35.62 -55.97 32.65
N ASP A 137 35.34 -57.16 32.11
CA ASP A 137 35.47 -58.40 32.87
C ASP A 137 36.94 -58.59 33.30
N LEU A 138 37.17 -59.12 34.51
CA LEU A 138 38.51 -59.46 35.00
C LEU A 138 39.01 -60.81 34.47
N ASN A 139 38.19 -61.53 33.69
CA ASN A 139 38.52 -62.81 33.11
C ASN A 139 39.49 -62.68 31.90
N ASP A 140 40.78 -62.48 32.18
CA ASP A 140 41.85 -62.63 31.18
C ASP A 140 42.00 -64.11 30.81
N GLY A 141 41.20 -64.55 29.84
CA GLY A 141 41.22 -65.89 29.26
C GLY A 141 42.47 -66.16 28.40
N ASN A 142 43.66 -65.95 28.93
CA ASN A 142 44.93 -66.27 28.26
C ASN A 142 45.42 -67.69 28.61
N ASN A 143 44.55 -68.68 28.42
CA ASN A 143 44.96 -70.09 28.29
C ASN A 143 45.17 -70.44 26.81
N ASN A 144 46.05 -69.69 26.14
CA ASN A 144 46.71 -70.16 24.92
C ASN A 144 47.87 -71.10 25.29
N ASP A 145 47.53 -72.26 25.84
CA ASP A 145 48.44 -73.41 25.93
C ASP A 145 47.83 -74.59 25.16
N ASP A 146 47.58 -74.37 23.86
CA ASP A 146 47.21 -75.43 22.92
C ASP A 146 48.48 -76.21 22.54
N GLY A 147 48.90 -77.05 23.49
CA GLY A 147 50.20 -77.71 23.54
C GLY A 147 50.16 -79.17 23.96
N ASP A 148 48.99 -79.83 24.01
CA ASP A 148 48.92 -81.29 24.19
C ASP A 148 47.83 -81.98 23.37
N THR A 149 48.27 -82.94 22.56
CA THR A 149 47.42 -83.83 21.76
C THR A 149 47.04 -85.07 22.57
N GLY A 150 46.01 -84.97 23.39
CA GLY A 150 45.52 -86.08 24.20
C GLY A 150 44.00 -86.12 24.29
N GLY A 151 43.36 -87.00 23.51
CA GLY A 151 41.92 -87.25 23.66
C GLY A 151 41.68 -88.30 24.75
N ASP A 152 40.86 -87.97 25.75
CA ASP A 152 39.80 -88.89 26.16
C ASP A 152 38.62 -88.16 26.82
N THR A 153 37.48 -88.81 26.86
CA THR A 153 36.23 -88.25 27.39
C THR A 153 36.17 -88.23 28.91
N GLU A 154 35.99 -87.05 29.53
CA GLU A 154 35.21 -86.92 30.77
C GLU A 154 34.78 -85.45 30.99
N SER A 155 33.47 -85.19 31.00
CA SER A 155 32.92 -83.87 31.39
C SER A 155 32.93 -83.71 32.92
N GLY A 156 34.12 -83.61 33.49
CA GLY A 156 34.37 -83.36 34.91
C GLY A 156 34.66 -81.89 35.20
N SER A 157 33.74 -81.23 35.90
CA SER A 157 33.91 -80.02 36.73
C SER A 157 35.13 -79.10 36.51
N GLY A 158 34.88 -77.96 35.86
CA GLY A 158 35.64 -76.72 35.96
C GLY A 158 34.71 -75.59 35.49
N ALA A 159 33.92 -74.91 36.33
CA ALA A 159 34.28 -74.33 37.64
C ALA A 159 35.40 -73.28 37.56
N ASP A 160 35.59 -72.66 36.39
CA ASP A 160 35.74 -71.20 36.38
C ASP A 160 34.43 -70.60 36.90
N THR A 161 34.34 -70.48 38.22
CA THR A 161 33.53 -69.42 38.80
C THR A 161 34.09 -68.11 38.23
N PRO A 162 33.27 -67.28 37.56
CA PRO A 162 33.71 -65.94 37.22
C PRO A 162 34.25 -65.28 38.49
N VAL A 163 35.42 -64.65 38.40
CA VAL A 163 35.89 -63.79 39.48
C VAL A 163 34.95 -62.59 39.49
N ASP A 164 33.85 -62.69 40.24
CA ASP A 164 32.74 -61.73 40.23
C ASP A 164 33.26 -60.32 40.56
N GLY A 165 33.42 -59.52 39.51
CA GLY A 165 34.24 -58.32 39.57
C GLY A 165 34.39 -57.66 38.21
N ILE A 166 33.28 -57.26 37.58
CA ILE A 166 33.35 -56.30 36.47
C ILE A 166 33.83 -54.98 37.07
N VAL A 167 34.98 -54.44 36.61
CA VAL A 167 35.56 -53.20 37.14
C VAL A 167 35.61 -52.14 36.03
N SER A 168 35.36 -50.88 36.38
CA SER A 168 35.46 -49.78 35.42
C SER A 168 36.91 -49.34 35.16
N SER A 169 37.13 -48.70 34.01
CA SER A 169 38.25 -47.78 33.88
C SER A 169 38.16 -46.65 34.92
N MET A 170 39.29 -46.03 35.27
CA MET A 170 39.35 -44.97 36.29
C MET A 170 38.60 -43.72 35.79
N LEU A 171 37.43 -43.46 36.38
CA LEU A 171 36.60 -42.31 36.08
C LEU A 171 37.23 -41.01 36.60
N ASN A 172 37.75 -40.19 35.71
CA ASN A 172 38.37 -38.90 36.04
C ASN A 172 37.34 -37.77 36.04
N LEU A 173 37.10 -37.17 37.21
CA LEU A 173 36.20 -36.05 37.41
C LEU A 173 36.97 -34.76 37.73
N GLU A 174 36.76 -33.75 36.89
CA GLU A 174 37.43 -32.46 36.97
C GLU A 174 36.50 -31.37 37.51
N VAL A 175 37.02 -30.49 38.37
CA VAL A 175 36.36 -29.25 38.81
C VAL A 175 37.35 -28.08 38.81
N GLY A 176 36.91 -26.89 38.43
CA GLY A 176 37.73 -25.68 38.46
C GLY A 176 37.48 -24.83 39.69
N SER A 177 38.52 -24.15 40.19
CA SER A 177 38.34 -23.21 41.29
C SER A 177 37.57 -21.95 40.85
N LEU A 178 36.75 -21.39 41.74
CA LEU A 178 35.93 -20.18 41.52
C LEU A 178 36.75 -18.88 41.67
N ASN A 179 37.84 -18.73 40.90
CA ASN A 179 38.80 -17.62 41.05
C ASN A 179 38.87 -16.66 39.86
N THR A 180 38.09 -16.87 38.79
CA THR A 180 38.10 -16.00 37.61
C THR A 180 36.97 -14.97 37.68
N THR A 181 37.26 -13.76 37.21
CA THR A 181 36.26 -12.72 36.94
C THR A 181 36.08 -12.58 35.42
N ILE A 182 34.88 -12.78 34.89
CA ILE A 182 34.57 -12.46 33.49
C ILE A 182 33.93 -11.07 33.46
N SER A 183 34.51 -10.13 32.71
CA SER A 183 33.92 -8.82 32.45
C SER A 183 33.72 -8.62 30.95
N GLY A 184 32.78 -7.78 30.53
CA GLY A 184 32.57 -7.46 29.12
C GLY A 184 31.68 -6.25 28.93
N GLU A 185 31.33 -6.01 27.67
CA GLU A 185 30.51 -4.88 27.23
C GLU A 185 29.44 -5.37 26.25
N ILE A 186 28.20 -4.93 26.46
CA ILE A 186 27.05 -5.17 25.59
C ILE A 186 26.78 -3.88 24.81
N VAL A 187 26.66 -3.99 23.50
CA VAL A 187 26.35 -2.86 22.59
C VAL A 187 25.19 -3.18 21.66
N ASP A 188 24.58 -2.15 21.08
CA ASP A 188 23.63 -2.32 19.98
C ASP A 188 24.34 -2.69 18.66
N GLY A 189 23.68 -3.46 17.80
CA GLY A 189 24.16 -3.78 16.45
C GLY A 189 24.16 -2.63 15.45
N PRO A 190 23.22 -1.67 15.49
CA PRO A 190 23.20 -0.56 14.55
C PRO A 190 24.34 0.46 14.71
N ASN A 191 24.69 0.84 15.94
CA ASN A 191 25.55 1.99 16.23
C ASN A 191 26.79 1.64 17.08
N TYR A 192 26.84 0.44 17.67
CA TYR A 192 27.79 0.05 18.73
C TYR A 192 27.62 0.88 20.02
N ASP A 193 26.43 1.43 20.26
CA ASP A 193 26.12 2.19 21.47
C ASP A 193 25.97 1.27 22.69
N PRO A 194 26.46 1.64 23.90
CA PRO A 194 26.40 0.77 25.07
C PRO A 194 24.98 0.55 25.57
N VAL A 195 24.57 -0.70 25.77
CA VAL A 195 23.21 -1.05 26.19
C VAL A 195 23.14 -1.18 27.71
N ALA A 196 22.53 -0.19 28.37
CA ALA A 196 22.24 -0.23 29.80
C ALA A 196 21.12 -1.23 30.16
N ASN A 197 21.11 -1.72 31.40
CA ASN A 197 20.10 -2.66 31.95
C ASN A 197 19.89 -3.96 31.15
N ALA A 198 20.78 -4.31 30.21
CA ALA A 198 20.72 -5.57 29.48
C ALA A 198 20.86 -6.73 30.47
N ILE A 199 19.99 -7.72 30.37
CA ILE A 199 20.04 -8.93 31.19
C ILE A 199 21.08 -9.85 30.57
N VAL A 200 22.13 -10.18 31.34
CA VAL A 200 23.25 -11.00 30.88
C VAL A 200 23.29 -12.30 31.67
N TYR A 201 23.27 -13.43 30.96
CA TYR A 201 23.40 -14.77 31.50
C TYR A 201 24.80 -15.32 31.18
N LEU A 202 25.46 -15.85 32.20
CA LEU A 202 26.61 -16.74 32.00
C LEU A 202 26.09 -18.17 32.01
N LYS A 203 26.22 -18.85 30.87
CA LYS A 203 25.83 -20.25 30.72
C LYS A 203 27.07 -21.12 30.60
N GLN A 204 27.08 -22.28 31.25
CA GLN A 204 28.15 -23.27 31.18
C GLN A 204 27.70 -24.48 30.36
N THR A 205 28.53 -24.91 29.43
CA THR A 205 28.27 -26.10 28.60
C THR A 205 29.05 -27.29 29.15
N ASN A 206 28.36 -28.42 29.36
CA ASN A 206 28.99 -29.65 29.84
C ASN A 206 29.57 -30.51 28.69
N ASN A 207 30.21 -31.63 29.03
CA ASN A 207 30.90 -32.49 28.07
C ASN A 207 29.98 -33.14 27.01
N VAL A 208 28.66 -33.16 27.23
CA VAL A 208 27.65 -33.68 26.29
C VAL A 208 26.87 -32.57 25.57
N GLY A 209 27.32 -31.32 25.66
CA GLY A 209 26.73 -30.18 24.95
C GLY A 209 25.53 -29.52 25.65
N ASN A 210 25.08 -30.02 26.80
CA ASN A 210 23.99 -29.39 27.56
C ASN A 210 24.48 -28.11 28.23
N THR A 211 23.74 -27.02 28.03
CA THR A 211 24.08 -25.68 28.49
C THR A 211 23.16 -25.23 29.62
N THR A 212 23.73 -24.84 30.77
CA THR A 212 23.00 -24.45 31.99
C THR A 212 23.33 -23.02 32.41
N VAL A 213 22.36 -22.25 32.90
CA VAL A 213 22.61 -20.90 33.45
C VAL A 213 23.28 -21.04 34.82
N VAL A 214 24.51 -20.56 34.96
CA VAL A 214 25.27 -20.61 36.22
C VAL A 214 25.29 -19.27 36.94
N LYS A 215 25.20 -18.14 36.22
CA LYS A 215 25.08 -16.79 36.80
C LYS A 215 24.23 -15.88 35.92
N GLN A 216 23.64 -14.86 36.53
CA GLN A 216 22.93 -13.78 35.86
C GLN A 216 23.38 -12.44 36.45
N THR A 217 23.44 -11.40 35.63
CA THR A 217 23.72 -10.01 36.03
C THR A 217 23.02 -9.04 35.08
N THR A 218 23.17 -7.74 35.32
CA THR A 218 22.69 -6.68 34.41
C THR A 218 23.83 -5.73 34.06
N THR A 219 23.79 -5.10 32.88
CA THR A 219 24.77 -4.07 32.52
C THR A 219 24.55 -2.76 33.27
N GLY A 220 25.64 -2.06 33.56
CA GLY A 220 25.61 -0.66 33.99
C GLY A 220 25.27 0.30 32.84
N THR A 221 25.16 1.60 33.15
CA THR A 221 24.86 2.68 32.18
C THR A 221 25.88 2.81 31.04
N ASN A 222 27.04 2.19 31.16
CA ASN A 222 28.10 2.13 30.16
C ASN A 222 28.16 0.79 29.41
N GLY A 223 27.08 0.00 29.44
CA GLY A 223 26.99 -1.31 28.77
C GLY A 223 27.85 -2.41 29.40
N LYS A 224 28.61 -2.14 30.47
CA LYS A 224 29.54 -3.12 31.06
C LYS A 224 28.86 -4.04 32.06
N TYR A 225 29.26 -5.31 32.05
CA TYR A 225 28.86 -6.33 33.01
C TYR A 225 30.08 -7.01 33.63
N THR A 226 29.88 -7.69 34.76
CA THR A 226 30.91 -8.50 35.41
C THR A 226 30.31 -9.68 36.17
N PHE A 227 30.94 -10.85 36.03
CA PHE A 227 30.71 -12.06 36.81
C PHE A 227 31.97 -12.37 37.61
N ALA A 228 31.93 -12.18 38.93
CA ALA A 228 32.99 -12.63 39.83
C ALA A 228 32.83 -14.11 40.21
N ASN A 229 33.91 -14.73 40.72
CA ASN A 229 33.95 -16.10 41.23
C ASN A 229 33.41 -17.14 40.21
N VAL A 230 33.91 -17.06 38.98
CA VAL A 230 33.61 -17.99 37.88
C VAL A 230 34.58 -19.18 37.93
N GLU A 231 34.06 -20.38 37.65
CA GLU A 231 34.83 -21.61 37.57
C GLU A 231 35.88 -21.57 36.45
N ASN A 232 37.14 -21.82 36.79
CA ASN A 232 38.25 -21.85 35.84
C ASN A 232 38.30 -23.16 35.03
N GLY A 233 38.96 -23.18 33.87
CA GLY A 233 39.06 -24.40 33.04
C GLY A 233 37.76 -24.84 32.34
N ALA A 234 36.72 -24.01 32.39
CA ALA A 234 35.40 -24.27 31.80
C ALA A 234 35.14 -23.40 30.56
N ILE A 235 34.24 -23.88 29.70
CA ILE A 235 33.74 -23.14 28.54
C ILE A 235 32.39 -22.56 28.90
N PHE A 236 32.23 -21.25 28.68
CA PHE A 236 30.99 -20.53 28.90
C PHE A 236 30.48 -19.89 27.61
N THR A 237 29.17 -19.73 27.54
CA THR A 237 28.52 -18.82 26.60
C THR A 237 27.92 -17.68 27.42
N VAL A 238 28.30 -16.45 27.10
CA VAL A 238 27.58 -15.26 27.59
C VAL A 238 26.44 -14.99 26.61
N GLU A 239 25.22 -14.95 27.12
CA GLU A 239 24.02 -14.57 26.37
C GLU A 239 23.44 -13.30 26.98
N ALA A 240 23.05 -12.34 26.15
CA ALA A 240 22.46 -11.09 26.62
C ALA A 240 21.19 -10.74 25.84
N MET A 241 20.27 -10.05 26.53
CA MET A 241 19.08 -9.44 25.97
C MET A 241 18.93 -8.01 26.49
N ASN A 242 18.41 -7.09 25.67
CA ASN A 242 18.05 -5.76 26.16
C ASN A 242 16.85 -5.83 27.14
N GLU A 243 16.61 -4.78 27.92
CA GLU A 243 15.55 -4.74 28.93
C GLU A 243 14.15 -5.04 28.35
N ALA A 244 13.89 -4.56 27.13
CA ALA A 244 12.64 -4.79 26.38
C ALA A 244 12.53 -6.20 25.74
N LYS A 245 13.59 -7.01 25.73
CA LYS A 245 13.70 -8.32 25.06
C LYS A 245 13.44 -8.31 23.54
N THR A 246 13.62 -7.15 22.91
CA THR A 246 13.52 -6.97 21.45
C THR A 246 14.85 -7.22 20.73
N MET A 247 15.95 -7.34 21.47
CA MET A 247 17.28 -7.61 20.93
C MET A 247 18.02 -8.63 21.79
N SER A 248 18.79 -9.52 21.16
CA SER A 248 19.59 -10.55 21.83
C SER A 248 20.94 -10.78 21.14
N GLY A 249 21.86 -11.46 21.82
CA GLY A 249 23.12 -11.90 21.24
C GLY A 249 23.87 -12.88 22.16
N THR A 250 24.86 -13.58 21.61
CA THR A 250 25.66 -14.58 22.32
C THR A 250 27.14 -14.47 21.96
N VAL A 251 28.04 -14.69 22.93
CA VAL A 251 29.49 -14.83 22.68
C VAL A 251 30.09 -15.94 23.55
N ASN A 252 31.00 -16.73 22.98
CA ASN A 252 31.67 -17.81 23.71
C ASN A 252 32.92 -17.27 24.42
N VAL A 253 33.13 -17.75 25.66
CA VAL A 253 34.25 -17.39 26.53
C VAL A 253 34.87 -18.69 27.07
N SER A 254 36.01 -19.08 26.50
CA SER A 254 36.76 -20.26 26.94
C SER A 254 37.81 -19.86 27.96
N LEU A 255 37.73 -20.40 29.18
CA LEU A 255 38.76 -20.25 30.20
C LEU A 255 39.71 -21.46 30.15
N THR A 256 40.88 -21.30 29.53
CA THR A 256 41.88 -22.38 29.45
C THR A 256 42.81 -22.37 30.67
N CYS A 257 42.92 -23.51 31.37
CA CYS A 257 43.98 -23.69 32.36
C CYS A 257 45.34 -23.74 31.64
N GLY A 258 46.31 -22.92 32.06
CA GLY A 258 47.70 -23.03 31.62
C GLY A 258 48.50 -23.87 32.60
N GLN A 259 49.21 -24.90 32.11
CA GLN A 259 49.95 -25.86 32.95
C GLN A 259 50.97 -25.19 33.89
N ASP A 260 51.60 -24.08 33.48
CA ASP A 260 52.65 -23.37 34.25
C ASP A 260 52.35 -21.87 34.50
N LYS A 261 51.10 -21.42 34.36
CA LYS A 261 50.76 -19.99 34.50
C LYS A 261 49.76 -19.75 35.62
N LEU A 262 50.09 -18.81 36.51
CA LEU A 262 49.11 -18.07 37.31
C LEU A 262 48.01 -17.55 36.38
N LEU A 263 46.82 -18.14 36.49
CA LEU A 263 45.70 -17.83 35.63
C LEU A 263 45.22 -16.40 35.87
N SER A 264 44.84 -15.71 34.79
CA SER A 264 44.35 -14.35 34.87
C SER A 264 43.07 -14.32 35.69
N SER A 265 43.13 -13.73 36.89
CA SER A 265 41.97 -13.51 37.78
C SER A 265 40.86 -12.66 37.14
N GLN A 266 41.14 -12.04 35.99
CA GLN A 266 40.21 -11.32 35.15
C GLN A 266 40.34 -11.74 33.68
N VAL A 267 39.22 -11.96 33.01
CA VAL A 267 39.11 -12.18 31.57
C VAL A 267 38.11 -11.17 31.01
N THR A 268 38.52 -10.43 29.99
CA THR A 268 37.61 -9.55 29.24
C THR A 268 37.04 -10.35 28.07
N ALA A 269 35.75 -10.64 28.14
CA ALA A 269 35.00 -11.22 27.02
C ALA A 269 35.01 -10.25 25.82
N GLN A 270 34.89 -10.80 24.61
CA GLN A 270 34.65 -9.98 23.43
C GLN A 270 33.34 -9.18 23.60
N ARG A 271 33.30 -7.98 23.02
CA ARG A 271 32.12 -7.12 23.00
C ARG A 271 30.96 -7.89 22.35
N LEU A 272 29.87 -8.07 23.09
CA LEU A 272 28.68 -8.78 22.61
C LEU A 272 27.74 -7.76 21.97
N VAL A 273 27.47 -7.98 20.69
CA VAL A 273 26.58 -7.13 19.88
C VAL A 273 25.17 -7.70 19.92
N LEU A 274 24.19 -6.91 20.34
CA LEU A 274 22.78 -7.31 20.30
C LEU A 274 22.20 -7.02 18.91
N THR A 275 21.50 -8.00 18.33
CA THR A 275 20.69 -7.84 17.12
C THR A 275 19.21 -7.99 17.47
N TYR A 276 18.34 -7.35 16.70
CA TYR A 276 16.89 -7.52 16.87
C TYR A 276 16.50 -9.00 16.73
N THR A 277 15.57 -9.44 17.56
CA THR A 277 15.04 -10.82 17.55
C THR A 277 13.80 -10.98 16.67
N ASP A 278 13.31 -9.89 16.09
CA ASP A 278 12.07 -9.87 15.33
C ASP A 278 12.22 -10.44 13.91
N ASN A 279 11.26 -11.27 13.52
CA ASN A 279 11.13 -11.86 12.20
C ASN A 279 9.72 -11.64 11.58
N VAL A 280 8.87 -10.88 12.27
CA VAL A 280 7.62 -10.37 11.71
C VAL A 280 7.97 -9.30 10.67
N ARG A 281 7.15 -9.17 9.64
CA ARG A 281 7.30 -8.12 8.62
C ARG A 281 6.27 -7.03 8.87
N PRO A 282 6.66 -5.74 8.80
CA PRO A 282 5.70 -4.67 8.94
C PRO A 282 4.75 -4.69 7.74
N PHE A 283 3.48 -4.37 7.95
CA PHE A 283 2.47 -4.23 6.90
C PHE A 283 1.52 -3.07 7.19
N VAL A 284 0.82 -2.56 6.18
CA VAL A 284 -0.16 -1.48 6.39
C VAL A 284 -1.44 -2.07 7.00
N THR A 285 -1.83 -1.56 8.18
CA THR A 285 -3.05 -1.99 8.89
C THR A 285 -4.27 -1.15 8.52
N SER A 286 -4.06 0.11 8.12
CA SER A 286 -5.11 0.96 7.56
C SER A 286 -4.54 2.08 6.69
N LEU A 287 -5.27 2.41 5.63
CA LEU A 287 -5.02 3.53 4.73
C LEU A 287 -6.27 4.42 4.72
N THR A 288 -6.12 5.71 5.01
CA THR A 288 -7.19 6.71 4.98
C THR A 288 -6.76 7.87 4.09
N PRO A 289 -7.61 8.41 3.18
CA PRO A 289 -8.90 7.85 2.79
C PRO A 289 -8.75 6.47 2.12
N GLU A 290 -9.78 5.64 2.24
CA GLU A 290 -9.86 4.35 1.54
C GLU A 290 -9.94 4.57 0.03
N ASN A 291 -9.51 3.58 -0.76
CA ASN A 291 -9.55 3.68 -2.22
C ASN A 291 -10.99 3.85 -2.73
N GLY A 292 -11.21 4.90 -3.54
CA GLY A 292 -12.51 5.27 -4.07
C GLY A 292 -13.41 6.06 -3.10
N ALA A 293 -12.93 6.43 -1.91
CA ALA A 293 -13.70 7.22 -0.96
C ALA A 293 -13.94 8.67 -1.44
N ASP A 294 -15.03 9.28 -0.95
CA ASP A 294 -15.34 10.70 -1.15
C ASP A 294 -15.18 11.48 0.15
N VAL A 295 -14.30 12.48 0.17
CA VAL A 295 -13.82 13.11 1.42
C VAL A 295 -13.73 14.64 1.35
N PRO A 296 -13.75 15.39 2.47
CA PRO A 296 -13.56 16.84 2.42
C PRO A 296 -12.23 17.25 1.77
N LYS A 297 -12.16 18.39 1.07
CA LYS A 297 -10.90 18.94 0.52
C LYS A 297 -9.81 19.27 1.55
N THR A 298 -10.12 19.21 2.84
CA THR A 298 -9.17 19.37 3.96
C THR A 298 -8.58 18.04 4.45
N SER A 299 -8.87 16.93 3.77
CA SER A 299 -8.46 15.60 4.22
C SER A 299 -6.96 15.36 4.03
N THR A 300 -6.34 14.78 5.05
CA THR A 300 -4.98 14.24 5.01
C THR A 300 -5.02 12.76 4.65
N ILE A 301 -3.94 12.27 4.07
CA ILE A 301 -3.71 10.84 3.90
C ILE A 301 -3.00 10.32 5.16
N VAL A 302 -3.46 9.21 5.73
CA VAL A 302 -2.91 8.58 6.93
C VAL A 302 -2.67 7.11 6.64
N ILE A 303 -1.45 6.65 6.90
CA ILE A 303 -1.01 5.27 6.73
C ILE A 303 -0.59 4.76 8.11
N THR A 304 -1.24 3.70 8.59
CA THR A 304 -0.89 3.04 9.85
C THR A 304 -0.22 1.71 9.55
N PHE A 305 0.87 1.42 10.25
CA PHE A 305 1.65 0.19 10.12
C PHE A 305 1.34 -0.77 11.28
N SER A 306 1.67 -2.04 11.12
CA SER A 306 1.55 -3.05 12.19
C SER A 306 2.54 -2.85 13.33
N GLU A 307 3.65 -2.16 13.05
CA GLU A 307 4.78 -1.91 13.94
C GLU A 307 5.63 -0.72 13.44
N PRO A 308 6.56 -0.18 14.26
CA PRO A 308 7.39 0.96 13.89
C PRO A 308 8.29 0.75 12.66
N ILE A 309 8.23 1.71 11.72
CA ILE A 309 9.15 1.79 10.59
C ILE A 309 10.49 2.39 11.04
N LYS A 310 11.60 1.84 10.55
CA LYS A 310 12.96 2.25 10.91
C LYS A 310 13.26 3.69 10.54
N GLN A 311 13.68 4.47 11.54
CA GLN A 311 14.18 5.83 11.33
C GLN A 311 15.55 5.77 10.64
N ASN A 312 15.66 6.38 9.46
CA ASN A 312 16.90 6.45 8.69
C ASN A 312 16.86 7.69 7.75
N ALA A 313 17.91 7.89 6.96
CA ALA A 313 18.00 9.04 6.06
C ALA A 313 16.86 9.12 5.01
N TYR A 314 16.33 7.97 4.60
CA TYR A 314 15.27 7.86 3.60
C TYR A 314 13.88 8.15 4.17
N THR A 315 13.61 7.77 5.43
CA THR A 315 12.31 8.00 6.10
C THR A 315 12.12 9.42 6.65
N ARG A 316 13.07 10.33 6.42
CA ARG A 316 13.00 11.74 6.84
C ARG A 316 11.84 12.50 6.21
N THR A 317 11.22 13.37 7.00
CA THR A 317 10.09 14.23 6.61
C THR A 317 10.41 15.72 6.64
N ASP A 318 11.57 16.10 7.17
CA ASP A 318 12.00 17.49 7.38
C ASP A 318 12.71 18.11 6.17
N LEU A 319 13.00 17.30 5.14
CA LEU A 319 13.61 17.74 3.88
C LEU A 319 12.54 17.83 2.77
N PRO A 320 12.62 18.84 1.87
CA PRO A 320 11.75 18.91 0.71
C PRO A 320 12.13 17.84 -0.34
N ARG A 321 11.37 17.77 -1.43
CA ARG A 321 11.74 16.96 -2.61
C ARG A 321 13.16 17.24 -3.12
N TRP A 322 13.70 16.25 -3.81
CA TRP A 322 15.03 16.14 -4.40
C TRP A 322 16.17 15.94 -3.38
N ASN A 323 15.88 15.22 -2.29
CA ASN A 323 16.84 14.93 -1.22
C ASN A 323 17.06 13.42 -0.98
N ASN A 324 16.59 12.56 -1.89
CA ASN A 324 16.62 11.09 -1.79
C ASN A 324 15.89 10.59 -0.54
N THR A 325 14.72 11.17 -0.26
CA THR A 325 13.79 10.72 0.80
C THR A 325 12.57 10.05 0.18
N PHE A 326 11.75 9.40 0.99
CA PHE A 326 10.51 8.76 0.51
C PHE A 326 9.51 9.73 -0.14
N ILE A 327 9.60 11.03 0.16
CA ILE A 327 8.82 12.11 -0.45
C ILE A 327 9.08 12.21 -1.97
N ASP A 328 10.26 11.75 -2.44
CA ASP A 328 10.65 11.73 -3.85
C ASP A 328 10.03 10.55 -4.62
N ASP A 329 9.68 9.47 -3.94
CA ASP A 329 9.08 8.27 -4.52
C ASP A 329 7.54 8.26 -4.48
N ILE A 330 6.93 9.13 -3.68
CA ILE A 330 5.46 9.34 -3.67
C ILE A 330 5.07 10.23 -4.83
N ASN A 331 4.11 9.81 -5.65
CA ASN A 331 3.50 10.67 -6.66
C ASN A 331 2.02 10.93 -6.35
N PHE A 332 1.63 12.21 -6.34
CA PHE A 332 0.28 12.66 -6.04
C PHE A 332 -0.19 13.51 -7.21
N TYR A 333 -1.19 13.05 -7.94
CA TYR A 333 -1.73 13.74 -9.11
C TYR A 333 -3.20 14.08 -8.94
N TYR A 334 -3.57 15.23 -9.50
CA TYR A 334 -4.95 15.49 -9.89
C TYR A 334 -5.23 14.83 -11.25
N SER A 335 -6.44 14.28 -11.43
CA SER A 335 -6.91 13.75 -12.73
C SER A 335 -8.36 14.18 -12.97
N GLY A 336 -8.58 15.04 -13.98
CA GLY A 336 -9.90 15.53 -14.37
C GLY A 336 -9.84 16.85 -15.14
N LEU A 337 -10.98 17.51 -15.35
CA LEU A 337 -11.10 18.68 -16.25
C LEU A 337 -10.87 20.07 -15.63
N LYS A 338 -10.79 20.19 -14.29
CA LYS A 338 -10.77 21.47 -13.55
C LYS A 338 -9.39 22.13 -13.40
N LYS A 339 -8.31 21.41 -13.67
CA LYS A 339 -6.92 21.88 -13.59
C LYS A 339 -6.11 21.12 -14.64
N GLY A 340 -4.97 21.67 -15.06
CA GLY A 340 -3.96 20.86 -15.75
C GLY A 340 -3.47 19.70 -14.87
N ASN A 341 -2.94 18.65 -15.52
CA ASN A 341 -2.35 17.49 -14.86
C ASN A 341 -1.03 17.89 -14.15
N ASP A 342 -1.17 18.46 -12.96
CA ASP A 342 -0.06 18.87 -12.11
C ASP A 342 0.15 17.89 -10.95
N ILE A 343 1.41 17.78 -10.51
CA ILE A 343 1.75 17.17 -9.22
C ILE A 343 1.21 18.06 -8.10
N ILE A 344 0.52 17.45 -7.14
CA ILE A 344 0.05 18.12 -5.93
C ILE A 344 1.23 18.20 -4.93
N PRO A 345 1.65 19.40 -4.50
CA PRO A 345 2.64 19.53 -3.43
C PRO A 345 2.04 19.02 -2.12
N PHE A 346 2.85 18.39 -1.28
CA PHE A 346 2.43 17.88 0.02
C PHE A 346 3.58 18.00 1.03
N SER A 347 3.23 17.96 2.32
CA SER A 347 4.15 17.72 3.43
C SER A 347 3.84 16.37 4.06
N ALA A 348 4.82 15.75 4.72
CA ALA A 348 4.62 14.51 5.46
C ALA A 348 5.14 14.63 6.90
N SER A 349 4.65 13.77 7.79
CA SER A 349 5.09 13.72 9.19
C SER A 349 4.83 12.33 9.79
N TRP A 350 5.79 11.82 10.55
CA TRP A 350 5.60 10.63 11.40
C TRP A 350 5.05 11.02 12.77
N ASN A 351 4.35 10.08 13.42
CA ASN A 351 4.11 10.16 14.86
C ASN A 351 5.36 9.75 15.67
N ALA A 352 5.29 9.90 17.00
CA ALA A 352 6.44 9.66 17.89
C ALA A 352 6.93 8.20 17.89
N THR A 353 6.05 7.24 17.60
CA THR A 353 6.31 5.80 17.55
C THR A 353 6.73 5.30 16.16
N PHE A 354 6.68 6.12 15.12
CA PHE A 354 7.00 5.76 13.72
C PHE A 354 6.14 4.63 13.12
N ASP A 355 4.97 4.37 13.70
CA ASP A 355 3.95 3.43 13.21
C ASP A 355 2.76 4.14 12.51
N ILE A 356 2.74 5.48 12.47
CA ILE A 356 1.78 6.26 11.65
C ILE A 356 2.52 7.32 10.83
N LEU A 357 2.29 7.29 9.52
CA LEU A 357 2.72 8.31 8.56
C LEU A 357 1.50 9.12 8.11
N THR A 358 1.54 10.44 8.31
CA THR A 358 0.55 11.39 7.78
C THR A 358 1.14 12.16 6.61
N ILE A 359 0.43 12.23 5.49
CA ILE A 359 0.74 13.04 4.31
C ILE A 359 -0.37 14.10 4.19
N ALA A 360 -0.01 15.35 4.41
CA ALA A 360 -0.91 16.49 4.24
C ALA A 360 -0.72 17.10 2.84
N PRO A 361 -1.71 16.99 1.93
CA PRO A 361 -1.65 17.71 0.66
C PRO A 361 -1.68 19.22 0.87
N GLY A 362 -1.18 19.95 -0.12
CA GLY A 362 -1.51 21.36 -0.31
C GLY A 362 -2.96 21.55 -0.74
N THR A 363 -3.25 22.64 -1.46
CA THR A 363 -4.62 22.99 -1.83
C THR A 363 -5.29 21.95 -2.74
N LEU A 364 -6.14 21.11 -2.16
CA LEU A 364 -7.14 20.34 -2.91
C LEU A 364 -8.31 21.27 -3.32
N VAL A 365 -8.95 20.96 -4.44
CA VAL A 365 -10.15 21.67 -4.92
C VAL A 365 -11.38 20.80 -4.73
N ASP A 366 -12.57 21.39 -4.75
CA ASP A 366 -13.84 20.68 -4.54
C ASP A 366 -14.26 19.82 -5.75
N ASN A 367 -14.98 18.72 -5.50
CA ASN A 367 -15.56 17.80 -6.48
C ASN A 367 -14.53 17.20 -7.46
N ALA A 368 -13.28 17.02 -7.03
CA ALA A 368 -12.13 16.61 -7.83
C ALA A 368 -11.66 15.18 -7.50
N TYR A 369 -11.13 14.49 -8.50
CA TYR A 369 -10.57 13.14 -8.38
C TYR A 369 -9.04 13.18 -8.33
N TYR A 370 -8.46 12.38 -7.45
CA TYR A 370 -7.04 12.34 -7.13
C TYR A 370 -6.50 10.90 -7.14
N ASN A 371 -5.26 10.73 -7.60
CA ASN A 371 -4.51 9.47 -7.52
C ASN A 371 -3.24 9.68 -6.68
N VAL A 372 -2.91 8.70 -5.84
CA VAL A 372 -1.73 8.72 -4.98
C VAL A 372 -0.99 7.39 -5.08
N TYR A 373 0.25 7.45 -5.55
CA TYR A 373 1.13 6.31 -5.77
C TYR A 373 2.16 6.23 -4.64
N LEU A 374 2.00 5.25 -3.74
CA LEU A 374 2.84 5.05 -2.55
C LEU A 374 3.85 3.90 -2.70
N ALA A 375 3.58 2.93 -3.58
CA ALA A 375 4.29 1.67 -3.66
C ALA A 375 5.82 1.77 -3.81
N ASN A 376 6.33 2.78 -4.54
CA ASN A 376 7.78 2.99 -4.70
C ASN A 376 8.47 3.43 -3.41
N ALA A 377 7.75 4.16 -2.55
CA ALA A 377 8.23 4.59 -1.25
C ALA A 377 8.15 3.44 -0.23
N LEU A 378 6.96 2.84 -0.11
CA LEU A 378 6.68 1.80 0.88
C LEU A 378 7.53 0.53 0.69
N LYS A 379 7.88 0.15 -0.55
CA LYS A 379 8.78 -1.00 -0.83
C LYS A 379 10.21 -0.81 -0.32
N LYS A 380 10.61 0.39 0.07
CA LYS A 380 11.93 0.70 0.65
C LYS A 380 11.88 0.85 2.18
N PHE A 381 10.71 0.72 2.79
CA PHE A 381 10.56 0.73 4.25
C PHE A 381 10.90 -0.63 4.85
N THR A 382 11.55 -0.60 6.01
CA THR A 382 11.81 -1.77 6.85
C THR A 382 11.43 -1.46 8.30
N ASP A 383 11.21 -2.49 9.11
CA ASP A 383 11.24 -2.37 10.56
C ASP A 383 12.69 -2.12 11.06
N ASN A 384 12.85 -2.05 12.38
CA ASN A 384 14.16 -1.90 13.01
C ASN A 384 15.08 -3.13 12.85
N ALA A 385 14.52 -4.33 12.69
CA ALA A 385 15.27 -5.57 12.44
C ALA A 385 15.80 -5.68 11.00
N GLY A 386 15.26 -4.90 10.06
CA GLY A 386 15.58 -4.95 8.63
C GLY A 386 14.60 -5.78 7.80
N ASN A 387 13.50 -6.25 8.37
CA ASN A 387 12.41 -6.90 7.66
C ASN A 387 11.70 -5.88 6.76
N ALA A 388 11.67 -6.15 5.45
CA ALA A 388 11.01 -5.28 4.48
C ALA A 388 9.49 -5.30 4.62
N LEU A 389 8.85 -4.17 4.35
CA LEU A 389 7.39 -4.03 4.36
C LEU A 389 6.73 -5.10 3.47
N GLN A 390 5.75 -5.82 4.04
CA GLN A 390 4.94 -6.81 3.37
C GLN A 390 3.61 -6.21 2.91
N ASP A 391 3.20 -6.63 1.72
CA ASP A 391 1.91 -6.33 1.09
C ASP A 391 0.74 -6.84 1.94
N ASN A 392 -0.23 -5.97 2.25
CA ASN A 392 -1.49 -6.38 2.88
C ASN A 392 -2.61 -6.37 1.84
N ALA A 393 -2.83 -7.50 1.19
CA ALA A 393 -3.86 -7.68 0.15
C ALA A 393 -5.32 -7.37 0.58
N ALA A 394 -5.58 -7.03 1.85
CA ALA A 394 -6.86 -6.51 2.33
C ALA A 394 -7.00 -4.97 2.21
N ILE A 395 -5.91 -4.24 1.97
CA ILE A 395 -5.87 -2.77 1.87
C ILE A 395 -5.53 -2.40 0.43
N THR A 396 -6.49 -1.90 -0.34
CA THR A 396 -6.22 -1.52 -1.74
C THR A 396 -5.45 -0.19 -1.83
N GLY A 397 -4.26 -0.26 -2.43
CA GLY A 397 -3.44 0.87 -2.85
C GLY A 397 -2.26 1.22 -1.95
N ASP A 398 -1.80 0.29 -1.10
CA ASP A 398 -0.55 0.47 -0.34
C ASP A 398 0.69 0.13 -1.20
N LEU A 399 0.82 -1.10 -1.67
CA LEU A 399 1.95 -1.61 -2.46
C LEU A 399 1.64 -1.85 -3.94
N GLU A 400 0.39 -1.69 -4.37
CA GLU A 400 0.01 -1.84 -5.77
C GLU A 400 0.61 -0.72 -6.65
N PRO A 401 1.15 -1.05 -7.84
CA PRO A 401 1.67 -0.05 -8.78
C PRO A 401 0.64 1.00 -9.24
N SER A 402 -0.66 0.72 -9.10
CA SER A 402 -1.75 1.66 -9.40
C SER A 402 -1.95 2.74 -8.34
N GLY A 403 -1.40 2.56 -7.12
CA GLY A 403 -1.74 3.38 -5.97
C GLY A 403 -3.22 3.26 -5.58
N PHE A 404 -3.69 4.22 -4.78
CA PHE A 404 -5.12 4.43 -4.49
C PHE A 404 -5.61 5.75 -5.07
N SER A 405 -6.93 5.91 -5.07
CA SER A 405 -7.65 7.09 -5.54
C SER A 405 -8.69 7.56 -4.53
N PHE A 406 -9.09 8.82 -4.61
CA PHE A 406 -10.23 9.36 -3.87
C PHE A 406 -10.84 10.58 -4.56
N THR A 407 -12.09 10.89 -4.25
CA THR A 407 -12.73 12.15 -4.64
C THR A 407 -12.83 13.12 -3.47
N THR A 408 -12.98 14.40 -3.80
CA THR A 408 -13.21 15.46 -2.82
C THR A 408 -14.65 15.93 -2.86
N ALA A 409 -15.41 15.72 -1.79
CA ALA A 409 -16.77 16.21 -1.67
C ALA A 409 -16.81 17.75 -1.62
N GLY A 410 -17.71 18.39 -2.35
CA GLY A 410 -17.85 19.85 -2.30
C GLY A 410 -19.16 20.42 -2.81
N SER A 411 -19.37 21.71 -2.51
CA SER A 411 -20.65 22.38 -2.73
C SER A 411 -21.02 22.49 -4.21
N ILE A 412 -22.24 22.10 -4.56
CA ILE A 412 -22.77 22.10 -5.92
C ILE A 412 -23.51 23.44 -6.15
N PHE A 413 -22.79 24.47 -6.58
CA PHE A 413 -23.40 25.75 -6.97
C PHE A 413 -23.33 25.93 -8.50
N PRO A 414 -24.44 26.28 -9.16
CA PRO A 414 -24.41 26.70 -10.56
C PRO A 414 -23.67 28.04 -10.70
N PRO A 415 -23.04 28.34 -11.85
CA PRO A 415 -22.50 29.68 -12.11
C PRO A 415 -23.64 30.71 -12.19
N ALA A 416 -23.28 31.99 -12.13
CA ALA A 416 -24.21 33.07 -12.46
C ALA A 416 -24.76 32.92 -13.89
N THR A 417 -26.04 33.24 -14.08
CA THR A 417 -26.66 33.24 -15.42
C THR A 417 -26.03 34.33 -16.30
N PRO A 418 -25.49 33.98 -17.48
CA PRO A 418 -24.89 34.96 -18.38
C PRO A 418 -25.95 35.85 -19.02
N VAL A 419 -25.61 37.12 -19.26
CA VAL A 419 -26.44 38.06 -20.02
C VAL A 419 -25.94 38.07 -21.47
N LEU A 420 -26.81 37.68 -22.41
CA LEU A 420 -26.48 37.54 -23.82
C LEU A 420 -26.76 38.85 -24.57
N THR A 421 -25.76 39.31 -25.30
CA THR A 421 -25.79 40.49 -26.17
C THR A 421 -25.39 40.11 -27.59
N ARG A 422 -25.75 40.97 -28.54
CA ARG A 422 -25.36 40.85 -29.95
C ARG A 422 -24.58 42.10 -30.31
N ASP A 423 -23.33 41.93 -30.74
CA ASP A 423 -22.52 43.00 -31.32
C ASP A 423 -22.57 42.89 -32.84
N THR A 424 -22.83 44.01 -33.54
CA THR A 424 -22.64 44.09 -35.01
C THR A 424 -21.16 44.31 -35.30
N ILE A 425 -20.51 43.35 -35.98
CA ILE A 425 -19.08 43.42 -36.26
C ILE A 425 -18.76 42.97 -37.69
N PHE A 426 -17.99 43.83 -38.37
CA PHE A 426 -17.19 43.62 -39.58
C PHE A 426 -17.72 43.84 -41.01
N PHE A 427 -18.93 44.35 -41.25
CA PHE A 427 -19.29 44.92 -42.57
C PHE A 427 -20.15 46.21 -42.43
N PRO A 428 -20.07 47.19 -43.36
CA PRO A 428 -20.71 48.52 -43.23
C PRO A 428 -22.24 48.51 -43.47
N THR A 429 -22.86 47.34 -43.39
CA THR A 429 -24.32 47.12 -43.46
C THR A 429 -24.73 46.40 -42.17
N ASP A 430 -25.25 47.13 -41.19
CA ASP A 430 -25.69 46.63 -39.88
C ASP A 430 -26.91 45.68 -39.93
N THR A 431 -27.27 45.22 -41.13
CA THR A 431 -28.46 44.47 -41.48
C THR A 431 -28.07 43.10 -42.00
N VAL A 432 -28.52 42.06 -41.32
CA VAL A 432 -28.54 40.69 -41.87
C VAL A 432 -29.70 40.65 -42.86
N ASP A 433 -29.48 40.03 -44.02
CA ASP A 433 -30.40 39.99 -45.16
C ASP A 433 -31.14 38.64 -45.20
N PHE A 434 -32.11 38.43 -46.09
CA PHE A 434 -32.88 37.18 -46.20
C PHE A 434 -31.99 35.96 -46.53
N ASP A 435 -30.85 36.20 -47.20
CA ASP A 435 -29.83 35.19 -47.53
C ASP A 435 -28.81 34.99 -46.39
N GLY A 436 -29.04 35.59 -45.22
CA GLY A 436 -28.29 35.34 -44.00
C GLY A 436 -27.12 36.31 -43.80
N GLY A 437 -26.03 35.80 -43.24
CA GLY A 437 -24.84 36.58 -42.91
C GLY A 437 -24.19 36.24 -41.57
N LEU A 438 -23.10 36.92 -41.27
CA LEU A 438 -22.31 36.71 -40.04
C LEU A 438 -22.88 37.51 -38.87
N ILE A 439 -23.01 36.87 -37.71
CA ILE A 439 -23.31 37.54 -36.43
C ILE A 439 -22.23 37.25 -35.39
N ARG A 440 -22.01 38.20 -34.45
CA ARG A 440 -21.26 37.95 -33.22
C ARG A 440 -22.19 38.04 -32.01
N LEU A 441 -22.23 36.96 -31.24
CA LEU A 441 -22.84 36.90 -29.92
C LEU A 441 -21.76 37.13 -28.87
N ARG A 442 -22.11 37.83 -27.79
CA ARG A 442 -21.22 38.18 -26.68
C ARG A 442 -21.96 38.13 -25.37
N TRP A 443 -21.28 37.80 -24.28
CA TRP A 443 -21.91 37.74 -22.97
C TRP A 443 -20.98 38.19 -21.84
N THR A 444 -21.59 38.70 -20.78
CA THR A 444 -20.88 39.00 -19.53
C THR A 444 -20.84 37.77 -18.64
N VAL A 445 -19.73 37.60 -17.93
CA VAL A 445 -19.57 36.61 -16.87
C VAL A 445 -19.38 37.37 -15.56
N ASP A 446 -20.18 37.08 -14.55
CA ASP A 446 -19.95 37.62 -13.21
C ASP A 446 -18.78 36.87 -12.58
N GLU A 447 -17.63 37.53 -12.48
CA GLU A 447 -16.41 36.94 -11.91
C GLU A 447 -16.51 36.67 -10.40
N SER A 448 -17.53 37.19 -9.72
CA SER A 448 -17.67 37.06 -8.26
C SER A 448 -18.11 35.67 -7.79
N ASN A 449 -18.75 34.87 -8.66
CA ASN A 449 -19.31 33.56 -8.29
C ASN A 449 -19.04 32.49 -9.35
N ILE A 450 -17.99 31.68 -9.10
CA ILE A 450 -17.59 30.48 -9.84
C ILE A 450 -17.33 30.74 -11.33
N LYS A 451 -16.04 30.75 -11.70
CA LYS A 451 -15.61 30.76 -13.10
C LYS A 451 -16.30 29.63 -13.86
N ALA A 452 -17.07 29.97 -14.88
CA ALA A 452 -17.60 29.01 -15.84
C ALA A 452 -16.44 28.25 -16.50
N ASN A 453 -16.61 26.95 -16.71
CA ASN A 453 -15.66 26.11 -17.43
C ASN A 453 -15.82 26.29 -18.94
N TYR A 454 -17.08 26.29 -19.39
CA TYR A 454 -17.49 26.56 -20.77
C TYR A 454 -18.93 27.07 -20.80
N PHE A 455 -19.37 27.54 -21.97
CA PHE A 455 -20.74 27.96 -22.25
C PHE A 455 -21.35 27.02 -23.29
N GLU A 456 -22.62 26.67 -23.09
CA GLU A 456 -23.42 25.97 -24.09
C GLU A 456 -24.27 26.98 -24.85
N ILE A 457 -24.21 26.94 -26.17
CA ILE A 457 -25.00 27.79 -27.06
C ILE A 457 -26.15 26.98 -27.64
N TYR A 458 -27.37 27.48 -27.50
CA TYR A 458 -28.58 26.88 -28.04
C TYR A 458 -29.12 27.76 -29.16
N ARG A 459 -29.48 27.14 -30.28
CA ARG A 459 -30.01 27.81 -31.47
C ARG A 459 -31.38 27.27 -31.81
N LYS A 460 -32.29 28.16 -32.20
CA LYS A 460 -33.63 27.86 -32.72
C LYS A 460 -33.79 28.54 -34.09
N ILE A 461 -34.38 27.84 -35.05
CA ILE A 461 -34.67 28.38 -36.39
C ILE A 461 -36.18 28.32 -36.62
N GLY A 462 -36.78 29.47 -36.94
CA GLY A 462 -38.21 29.60 -37.22
C GLY A 462 -39.09 29.09 -36.08
N ASP A 463 -40.01 28.19 -36.40
CA ASP A 463 -40.97 27.61 -35.45
C ASP A 463 -40.39 26.47 -34.58
N GLY A 464 -39.12 26.07 -34.78
CA GLY A 464 -38.49 24.90 -34.16
C GLY A 464 -38.23 24.96 -32.64
N SER A 465 -37.55 23.94 -32.10
CA SER A 465 -37.01 23.93 -30.75
C SER A 465 -35.72 24.74 -30.64
N PHE A 466 -35.30 25.02 -29.39
CA PHE A 466 -33.91 25.38 -29.11
C PHE A 466 -33.11 24.09 -28.93
N ASP A 467 -32.17 23.86 -29.83
CA ASP A 467 -31.29 22.70 -29.80
C ASP A 467 -29.87 23.15 -29.45
N LEU A 468 -29.11 22.31 -28.75
CA LEU A 468 -27.70 22.58 -28.46
C LEU A 468 -26.92 22.66 -29.79
N TYR A 469 -26.21 23.77 -29.98
CA TYR A 469 -25.49 24.07 -31.21
C TYR A 469 -23.97 23.95 -31.04
N GLU A 470 -23.39 24.55 -30.00
CA GLU A 470 -21.93 24.65 -29.84
C GLU A 470 -21.51 24.75 -28.37
N TYR A 471 -20.25 24.35 -28.07
CA TYR A 471 -19.60 24.55 -26.78
C TYR A 471 -18.46 25.57 -26.91
N VAL A 472 -18.45 26.61 -26.06
CA VAL A 472 -17.51 27.74 -26.18
C VAL A 472 -16.77 28.02 -24.88
N ASN A 473 -15.43 28.04 -24.95
CA ASN A 473 -14.52 28.32 -23.83
C ASN A 473 -14.12 29.81 -23.73
N GLY A 474 -15.01 30.71 -24.17
CA GLY A 474 -14.78 32.15 -24.27
C GLY A 474 -16.03 32.95 -23.87
N ILE A 475 -16.02 34.27 -24.14
CA ILE A 475 -17.14 35.19 -23.85
C ILE A 475 -17.87 35.67 -25.11
N ASP A 476 -17.52 35.08 -26.26
CA ASP A 476 -18.05 35.44 -27.56
C ASP A 476 -18.07 34.26 -28.53
N PHE A 477 -18.96 34.34 -29.51
CA PHE A 477 -19.16 33.34 -30.54
C PHE A 477 -19.59 34.00 -31.85
N ASN A 478 -19.07 33.53 -32.97
CA ASN A 478 -19.53 33.95 -34.30
C ASN A 478 -20.36 32.83 -34.92
N ASP A 479 -21.55 33.15 -35.43
CA ASP A 479 -22.34 32.21 -36.23
C ASP A 479 -22.51 32.76 -37.64
N THR A 480 -22.36 31.90 -38.64
CA THR A 480 -22.77 32.18 -40.01
C THR A 480 -24.18 31.68 -40.18
N ILE A 481 -25.13 32.60 -40.32
CA ILE A 481 -26.49 32.24 -40.71
C ILE A 481 -26.45 31.93 -42.20
N ASP A 482 -26.55 30.65 -42.55
CA ASP A 482 -26.54 30.19 -43.95
C ASP A 482 -27.71 30.78 -44.75
N ASN A 483 -27.55 30.76 -46.08
CA ASN A 483 -28.60 31.10 -47.02
C ASN A 483 -29.93 30.39 -46.70
N TYR A 484 -31.01 31.18 -46.77
CA TYR A 484 -32.38 30.73 -46.57
C TYR A 484 -32.73 30.25 -45.15
N LYS A 485 -31.93 30.57 -44.12
CA LYS A 485 -32.35 30.34 -42.71
C LYS A 485 -33.27 31.44 -42.16
N LEU A 486 -33.31 32.61 -42.79
CA LEU A 486 -34.19 33.73 -42.43
C LEU A 486 -35.47 33.81 -43.30
N VAL A 487 -35.71 32.80 -44.14
CA VAL A 487 -36.93 32.63 -44.93
C VAL A 487 -37.33 31.15 -44.97
N PHE A 488 -38.58 30.84 -45.32
CA PHE A 488 -39.09 29.46 -45.43
C PHE A 488 -39.77 29.23 -46.78
N GLY A 489 -39.35 28.23 -47.53
CA GLY A 489 -39.97 27.84 -48.79
C GLY A 489 -39.04 26.97 -49.64
N TRP A 490 -39.30 26.93 -50.95
CA TRP A 490 -38.27 26.47 -51.89
C TRP A 490 -37.19 27.54 -51.98
N ASP A 491 -35.92 27.15 -52.02
CA ASP A 491 -34.77 28.03 -51.78
C ASP A 491 -34.82 29.33 -52.60
N ASN A 492 -35.20 29.24 -53.87
CA ASN A 492 -35.32 30.40 -54.76
C ASN A 492 -36.68 31.13 -54.66
N ASN A 493 -37.73 30.53 -54.10
CA ASN A 493 -39.05 31.15 -53.94
C ASN A 493 -39.57 30.95 -52.51
N PRO A 494 -39.01 31.70 -51.54
CA PRO A 494 -39.49 31.66 -50.17
C PRO A 494 -40.93 32.19 -50.06
N ARG A 495 -41.66 31.66 -49.07
CA ARG A 495 -43.09 31.92 -48.85
C ARG A 495 -43.39 32.79 -47.64
N ARG A 496 -42.48 32.84 -46.68
CA ARG A 496 -42.54 33.67 -45.45
C ARG A 496 -41.12 33.92 -44.92
N SER A 497 -40.96 34.97 -44.13
CA SER A 497 -39.78 35.19 -43.29
C SER A 497 -39.68 34.17 -42.15
N GLN A 498 -38.48 34.04 -41.59
CA GLN A 498 -38.14 33.31 -40.38
C GLN A 498 -37.17 34.14 -39.53
N SER A 499 -36.95 33.69 -38.29
CA SER A 499 -35.92 34.23 -37.41
C SER A 499 -35.00 33.12 -36.91
N VAL A 500 -33.73 33.45 -36.66
CA VAL A 500 -32.84 32.59 -35.88
C VAL A 500 -32.75 33.17 -34.46
N GLN A 501 -32.96 32.34 -33.44
CA GLN A 501 -32.91 32.73 -32.04
C GLN A 501 -31.78 32.01 -31.32
N TYR A 502 -31.17 32.69 -30.35
CA TYR A 502 -30.07 32.17 -29.54
C TYR A 502 -30.31 32.41 -28.06
N MET A 503 -29.94 31.44 -27.24
CA MET A 503 -29.77 31.57 -25.80
C MET A 503 -28.54 30.76 -25.37
N ILE A 504 -27.95 31.11 -24.23
CA ILE A 504 -26.75 30.44 -23.72
C ILE A 504 -26.92 30.08 -22.25
N ARG A 505 -26.10 29.15 -21.75
CA ARG A 505 -25.91 28.94 -20.31
C ARG A 505 -24.46 28.65 -19.98
N ALA A 506 -24.01 29.15 -18.83
CA ALA A 506 -22.70 28.83 -18.25
C ALA A 506 -22.73 27.45 -17.58
N ILE A 507 -21.69 26.65 -17.78
CA ILE A 507 -21.49 25.37 -17.08
C ILE A 507 -20.32 25.51 -16.11
N SER A 508 -20.49 25.08 -14.85
CA SER A 508 -19.41 25.12 -13.85
C SER A 508 -18.33 24.06 -14.13
N PRO A 509 -17.15 24.15 -13.47
CA PRO A 509 -16.16 23.07 -13.46
C PRO A 509 -16.69 21.76 -12.86
N ASN A 510 -17.85 21.78 -12.19
CA ASN A 510 -18.54 20.63 -11.63
C ASN A 510 -19.60 20.05 -12.61
N LEU A 511 -19.63 20.51 -13.88
CA LEU A 511 -20.64 20.17 -14.89
C LEU A 511 -22.09 20.56 -14.51
N VAL A 512 -22.24 21.52 -13.59
CA VAL A 512 -23.55 22.04 -13.17
C VAL A 512 -23.96 23.20 -14.08
N PRO A 513 -25.12 23.13 -14.76
CA PRO A 513 -25.62 24.22 -15.57
C PRO A 513 -26.22 25.35 -14.74
N SER A 514 -25.96 26.59 -15.17
CA SER A 514 -26.75 27.77 -14.79
C SER A 514 -28.10 27.79 -15.53
N SER A 515 -29.00 28.70 -15.12
CA SER A 515 -30.20 29.01 -15.90
C SER A 515 -29.82 29.72 -17.21
N PHE A 516 -30.66 29.56 -18.24
CA PHE A 516 -30.46 30.19 -19.55
C PHE A 516 -30.49 31.72 -19.50
N SER A 517 -29.73 32.34 -20.40
CA SER A 517 -29.74 33.77 -20.66
C SER A 517 -31.09 34.28 -21.20
N ASN A 518 -31.20 35.60 -21.36
CA ASN A 518 -32.16 36.18 -22.29
C ASN A 518 -31.95 35.65 -23.72
N VAL A 519 -33.02 35.66 -24.52
CA VAL A 519 -33.00 35.26 -25.93
C VAL A 519 -32.60 36.45 -26.82
N ILE A 520 -31.65 36.23 -27.73
CA ILE A 520 -31.40 37.12 -28.86
C ILE A 520 -32.15 36.58 -30.08
N THR A 521 -32.86 37.45 -30.81
CA THR A 521 -33.53 37.11 -32.07
C THR A 521 -32.88 37.87 -33.22
N VAL A 522 -32.51 37.14 -34.27
CA VAL A 522 -32.00 37.66 -35.54
C VAL A 522 -33.08 37.47 -36.59
N THR A 523 -33.42 38.57 -37.25
CA THR A 523 -34.33 38.62 -38.40
C THR A 523 -33.58 39.29 -39.55
N ASP A 524 -34.08 39.07 -40.75
CA ASP A 524 -33.85 39.97 -41.88
C ASP A 524 -34.23 41.42 -41.48
N ARG A 525 -33.40 42.37 -41.89
CA ARG A 525 -33.55 43.82 -41.74
C ARG A 525 -33.00 44.59 -42.95
N ALA A 526 -32.70 43.90 -44.06
CA ALA A 526 -32.34 44.58 -45.29
C ALA A 526 -33.53 45.43 -45.79
N LEU A 527 -33.27 46.38 -46.69
CA LEU A 527 -34.34 47.15 -47.32
C LEU A 527 -34.37 46.78 -48.81
N PRO A 528 -35.47 46.17 -49.31
CA PRO A 528 -35.53 45.70 -50.68
C PRO A 528 -35.36 46.84 -51.68
N LYS A 529 -34.65 46.56 -52.77
CA LYS A 529 -34.28 47.54 -53.79
C LYS A 529 -34.90 47.11 -55.11
N LEU A 530 -35.48 48.05 -55.84
CA LEU A 530 -35.65 47.90 -57.28
C LEU A 530 -34.26 48.02 -57.90
N GLU A 531 -33.71 46.91 -58.40
CA GLU A 531 -32.37 46.86 -58.96
C GLU A 531 -32.34 47.31 -60.41
N ASN A 532 -33.30 46.86 -61.20
CA ASN A 532 -33.35 47.10 -62.64
C ASN A 532 -34.79 46.94 -63.19
N ALA A 533 -35.05 47.46 -64.38
CA ALA A 533 -36.29 47.23 -65.11
C ALA A 533 -36.04 47.20 -66.63
N THR A 534 -36.81 46.40 -67.37
CA THR A 534 -36.81 46.36 -68.85
C THR A 534 -38.23 46.35 -69.39
N VAL A 535 -38.41 46.78 -70.64
CA VAL A 535 -39.70 46.73 -71.36
C VAL A 535 -39.57 45.75 -72.52
N ASP A 536 -40.46 44.76 -72.56
CA ASP A 536 -40.61 43.82 -73.68
C ASP A 536 -41.98 43.99 -74.35
N ALA A 537 -42.01 43.98 -75.68
CA ALA A 537 -43.26 44.06 -76.43
C ALA A 537 -44.08 42.77 -76.28
N ALA A 538 -45.20 42.82 -75.55
CA ALA A 538 -46.04 41.66 -75.29
C ALA A 538 -46.97 41.33 -76.47
N SER A 539 -47.51 42.36 -77.12
CA SER A 539 -48.37 42.23 -78.30
C SER A 539 -48.42 43.52 -79.14
N THR A 540 -49.35 43.59 -80.08
CA THR A 540 -49.70 44.83 -80.80
C THR A 540 -50.45 45.85 -79.91
N THR A 541 -50.93 45.45 -78.73
CA THR A 541 -51.78 46.29 -77.85
C THR A 541 -51.32 46.37 -76.39
N GLN A 542 -50.26 45.63 -76.03
CA GLN A 542 -49.71 45.58 -74.67
C GLN A 542 -48.18 45.48 -74.70
N ASP A 543 -47.55 46.02 -73.64
CA ASP A 543 -46.14 45.83 -73.32
C ASP A 543 -46.02 45.23 -71.91
N TYR A 544 -44.92 44.50 -71.65
CA TYR A 544 -44.58 43.97 -70.33
C TYR A 544 -43.39 44.75 -69.76
N ILE A 545 -43.53 45.28 -68.55
CA ILE A 545 -42.42 45.86 -67.79
C ILE A 545 -41.98 44.81 -66.77
N TYR A 546 -40.79 44.23 -66.95
CA TYR A 546 -40.20 43.33 -65.97
C TYR A 546 -39.30 44.14 -65.02
N MET A 547 -39.59 44.06 -63.72
CA MET A 547 -38.82 44.70 -62.66
C MET A 547 -38.08 43.65 -61.85
N LYS A 548 -36.79 43.91 -61.57
CA LYS A 548 -35.92 43.09 -60.75
C LYS A 548 -35.80 43.67 -59.34
N PHE A 549 -36.06 42.87 -58.32
CA PHE A 549 -35.85 43.20 -56.91
C PHE A 549 -34.65 42.45 -56.33
N SER A 550 -33.94 43.07 -55.38
CA SER A 550 -32.79 42.45 -54.69
C SER A 550 -33.18 41.26 -53.82
N GLU A 551 -34.41 41.28 -53.30
CA GLU A 551 -34.88 40.42 -52.20
C GLU A 551 -36.30 39.90 -52.55
N PRO A 552 -36.76 38.79 -51.93
CA PRO A 552 -38.09 38.26 -52.18
C PRO A 552 -39.19 39.16 -51.58
N MET A 553 -40.20 39.46 -52.39
CA MET A 553 -41.23 40.46 -52.08
C MET A 553 -42.51 39.83 -51.54
N SER A 554 -43.23 40.54 -50.67
CA SER A 554 -44.59 40.17 -50.26
C SER A 554 -45.56 40.32 -51.43
N SER A 555 -46.19 39.21 -51.85
CA SER A 555 -47.13 39.18 -52.98
C SER A 555 -48.24 40.22 -52.85
N SER A 556 -48.84 40.32 -51.66
CA SER A 556 -49.93 41.26 -51.38
C SER A 556 -49.63 42.72 -51.72
N GLY A 557 -48.41 43.20 -51.48
CA GLY A 557 -47.98 44.55 -51.85
C GLY A 557 -47.51 44.64 -53.30
N ILE A 558 -46.76 43.65 -53.76
CA ILE A 558 -46.08 43.68 -55.07
C ILE A 558 -47.02 43.39 -56.25
N GLU A 559 -48.20 42.80 -56.00
CA GLU A 559 -49.26 42.55 -56.98
C GLU A 559 -50.35 43.65 -56.95
N THR A 560 -50.22 44.64 -56.06
CA THR A 560 -51.15 45.77 -55.95
C THR A 560 -50.79 46.86 -56.95
N MET A 561 -51.60 47.03 -58.02
CA MET A 561 -51.32 47.99 -59.10
C MET A 561 -51.10 49.44 -58.65
N THR A 562 -51.79 49.92 -57.62
CA THR A 562 -51.67 51.31 -57.13
C THR A 562 -50.30 51.63 -56.51
N ASN A 563 -49.47 50.62 -56.25
CA ASN A 563 -48.12 50.77 -55.73
C ASN A 563 -47.10 51.19 -56.81
N TYR A 564 -47.50 51.17 -58.08
CA TYR A 564 -46.66 51.47 -59.24
C TYR A 564 -47.03 52.81 -59.88
N THR A 565 -46.04 53.66 -60.11
CA THR A 565 -46.15 54.85 -60.95
C THR A 565 -45.22 54.68 -62.14
N VAL A 566 -45.75 54.86 -63.35
CA VAL A 566 -45.00 54.78 -64.61
C VAL A 566 -45.12 56.13 -65.30
N SER A 567 -44.01 56.81 -65.57
CA SER A 567 -44.05 58.09 -66.29
C SER A 567 -44.59 57.89 -67.70
N SER A 568 -45.09 58.97 -68.31
CA SER A 568 -45.57 58.95 -69.71
C SER A 568 -46.81 58.06 -69.96
N ILE A 569 -47.23 57.26 -68.97
CA ILE A 569 -48.40 56.39 -68.99
C ILE A 569 -49.44 56.92 -67.98
N GLY A 570 -50.61 57.35 -68.46
CA GLY A 570 -51.71 57.75 -67.56
C GLY A 570 -52.24 56.56 -66.72
N PRO A 571 -52.83 56.80 -65.53
CA PRO A 571 -53.16 55.75 -64.56
C PRO A 571 -54.14 54.67 -65.06
N ASN A 572 -54.87 54.93 -66.16
CA ASN A 572 -55.83 54.00 -66.76
C ASN A 572 -55.19 52.97 -67.72
N ASN A 573 -53.87 53.01 -67.94
CA ASN A 573 -53.17 52.17 -68.91
C ASN A 573 -52.42 50.98 -68.31
N ALA A 574 -52.30 50.87 -66.99
CA ALA A 574 -51.69 49.72 -66.33
C ALA A 574 -52.79 48.73 -65.91
N ARG A 575 -52.63 47.44 -66.24
CA ARG A 575 -53.70 46.43 -66.15
C ARG A 575 -53.55 45.46 -65.00
N ASP A 576 -52.34 44.96 -64.78
CA ASP A 576 -52.07 43.82 -63.90
C ASP A 576 -50.60 43.80 -63.45
N ALA A 577 -50.34 43.35 -62.22
CA ALA A 577 -49.03 43.20 -61.62
C ALA A 577 -48.93 41.78 -61.07
N VAL A 578 -48.03 40.97 -61.64
CA VAL A 578 -47.87 39.57 -61.26
C VAL A 578 -46.48 39.35 -60.68
N TYR A 579 -46.41 38.78 -59.48
CA TYR A 579 -45.15 38.33 -58.92
C TYR A 579 -44.75 37.01 -59.58
N LEU A 580 -43.65 37.03 -60.32
CA LEU A 580 -43.12 35.85 -61.02
C LEU A 580 -42.19 35.04 -60.12
N GLY A 581 -41.85 35.56 -58.94
CA GLY A 581 -40.85 34.98 -58.06
C GLY A 581 -39.44 35.10 -58.63
N TYR A 582 -38.52 34.28 -58.14
CA TYR A 582 -37.17 34.19 -58.68
C TYR A 582 -37.12 33.48 -60.02
N GLY A 583 -36.38 34.07 -60.95
CA GLY A 583 -36.17 33.52 -62.28
C GLY A 583 -34.86 33.99 -62.89
N ASN A 584 -34.69 33.71 -64.19
CA ASN A 584 -33.63 34.26 -65.02
C ASN A 584 -34.27 34.89 -66.26
N PHE A 585 -34.04 36.20 -66.44
CA PHE A 585 -34.42 36.94 -67.64
C PHE A 585 -33.15 37.36 -68.36
N SER A 586 -33.01 37.06 -69.64
CA SER A 586 -31.77 37.23 -70.40
C SER A 586 -31.21 38.65 -70.41
N SER A 587 -32.06 39.66 -70.23
CA SER A 587 -31.72 41.09 -70.13
C SER A 587 -31.47 41.60 -68.70
N LEU A 588 -31.89 40.86 -67.66
CA LEU A 588 -31.85 41.29 -66.25
C LEU A 588 -31.06 40.35 -65.31
N GLY A 589 -30.68 39.16 -65.79
CA GLY A 589 -29.94 38.13 -65.04
C GLY A 589 -30.83 37.31 -64.09
N ASN A 590 -30.24 36.80 -63.01
CA ASN A 590 -30.97 36.11 -61.93
C ASN A 590 -31.46 37.10 -60.88
N GLY A 591 -32.68 36.92 -60.35
CA GLY A 591 -33.25 37.74 -59.28
C GLY A 591 -34.74 37.53 -59.10
N TYR A 592 -35.38 38.35 -58.26
CA TYR A 592 -36.83 38.30 -58.03
C TYR A 592 -37.58 39.24 -58.97
N TYR A 593 -38.60 38.72 -59.66
CA TYR A 593 -39.24 39.43 -60.77
C TYR A 593 -40.72 39.72 -60.54
N VAL A 594 -41.10 40.91 -60.98
CA VAL A 594 -42.50 41.34 -61.09
C VAL A 594 -42.73 41.78 -62.52
N ARG A 595 -43.85 41.35 -63.12
CA ARG A 595 -44.27 41.79 -64.44
C ARG A 595 -45.49 42.69 -64.32
N LEU A 596 -45.35 43.95 -64.74
CA LEU A 596 -46.50 44.80 -65.02
C LEU A 596 -46.96 44.57 -66.46
N THR A 597 -48.26 44.41 -66.66
CA THR A 597 -48.89 44.47 -67.98
C THR A 597 -49.45 45.86 -68.19
N VAL A 598 -48.96 46.58 -69.21
CA VAL A 598 -49.46 47.91 -69.59
C VAL A 598 -50.07 47.86 -71.00
N ASN A 599 -51.01 48.76 -71.28
CA ASN A 599 -51.43 49.06 -72.65
C ASN A 599 -50.21 49.51 -73.46
N LYS A 600 -50.18 49.21 -74.76
CA LYS A 600 -49.06 49.58 -75.61
C LYS A 600 -48.81 51.08 -75.60
N THR A 601 -47.59 51.47 -75.28
CA THR A 601 -47.19 52.88 -75.15
C THR A 601 -45.85 53.12 -75.84
N SER A 602 -45.38 54.38 -75.84
CA SER A 602 -44.00 54.72 -76.23
C SER A 602 -43.02 54.58 -75.07
N PHE A 603 -43.36 53.81 -74.02
CA PHE A 603 -42.61 53.72 -72.78
C PHE A 603 -41.36 52.85 -72.93
N GLY A 604 -40.30 53.23 -72.21
CA GLY A 604 -38.96 52.64 -72.33
C GLY A 604 -38.03 53.46 -73.22
N GLY A 605 -38.37 54.74 -73.47
CA GLY A 605 -37.48 55.70 -74.09
C GLY A 605 -36.62 56.44 -73.06
N PRO A 606 -35.54 57.14 -73.49
CA PRO A 606 -34.63 57.82 -72.58
C PRO A 606 -35.34 58.85 -71.68
N GLY A 607 -35.22 58.67 -70.36
CA GLY A 607 -35.84 59.54 -69.36
C GLY A 607 -37.23 59.11 -68.88
N ASP A 608 -37.80 58.04 -69.44
CA ASP A 608 -38.95 57.37 -68.84
C ASP A 608 -38.58 56.77 -67.48
N LYS A 609 -39.55 56.68 -66.57
CA LYS A 609 -39.36 56.27 -65.18
C LYS A 609 -40.41 55.28 -64.71
N ILE A 610 -39.99 54.37 -63.86
CA ILE A 610 -40.87 53.55 -63.03
C ILE A 610 -40.50 53.70 -61.56
N SER A 611 -41.50 54.01 -60.73
CA SER A 611 -41.35 54.24 -59.29
C SER A 611 -42.30 53.33 -58.53
N VAL A 612 -41.82 52.72 -57.44
CA VAL A 612 -42.53 51.74 -56.63
C VAL A 612 -42.70 52.29 -55.21
N SER A 613 -43.85 52.05 -54.58
CA SER A 613 -44.16 52.52 -53.22
C SER A 613 -45.15 51.59 -52.53
N GLY A 614 -45.20 51.57 -51.19
CA GLY A 614 -46.18 50.74 -50.47
C GLY A 614 -45.95 49.22 -50.55
N VAL A 615 -44.77 48.77 -51.00
CA VAL A 615 -44.36 47.37 -51.07
C VAL A 615 -43.32 47.02 -50.01
N THR A 616 -43.33 45.77 -49.54
CA THR A 616 -42.38 45.22 -48.57
C THR A 616 -41.78 43.90 -49.07
N ASP A 617 -40.66 43.51 -48.50
CA ASP A 617 -40.16 42.12 -48.55
C ASP A 617 -41.07 41.15 -47.74
N LEU A 618 -40.62 39.90 -47.58
CA LEU A 618 -41.25 38.89 -46.73
C LEU A 618 -41.08 39.10 -45.21
N ALA A 619 -40.12 39.93 -44.78
CA ALA A 619 -39.89 40.28 -43.37
C ALA A 619 -40.72 41.51 -42.92
N GLY A 620 -41.30 42.24 -43.87
CA GLY A 620 -42.08 43.46 -43.66
C GLY A 620 -41.25 44.75 -43.80
N ASN A 621 -39.99 44.68 -44.24
CA ASN A 621 -39.19 45.88 -44.45
C ASN A 621 -39.68 46.62 -45.72
N PRO A 622 -39.87 47.95 -45.67
CA PRO A 622 -40.36 48.72 -46.81
C PRO A 622 -39.28 48.89 -47.88
N ILE A 623 -39.69 49.02 -49.14
CA ILE A 623 -38.77 49.31 -50.25
C ILE A 623 -37.88 50.52 -49.95
N ASN A 624 -36.58 50.34 -50.20
CA ASN A 624 -35.54 51.32 -49.91
C ASN A 624 -35.88 52.65 -50.60
N PRO A 625 -36.05 53.77 -49.85
CA PRO A 625 -36.52 55.03 -50.41
C PRO A 625 -35.59 55.63 -51.47
N ASN A 626 -34.31 55.24 -51.46
CA ASN A 626 -33.27 55.68 -52.40
C ASN A 626 -33.10 54.75 -53.61
N ALA A 627 -33.75 53.58 -53.61
CA ALA A 627 -33.65 52.57 -54.66
C ALA A 627 -35.02 52.01 -55.07
N LYS A 628 -36.05 52.85 -55.03
CA LYS A 628 -37.43 52.52 -55.42
C LYS A 628 -37.83 52.98 -56.82
N GLU A 629 -36.91 53.60 -57.55
CA GLU A 629 -37.14 54.19 -58.88
C GLU A 629 -36.06 53.74 -59.87
N LYS A 630 -36.45 53.52 -61.13
CA LYS A 630 -35.54 53.34 -62.27
C LYS A 630 -35.92 54.28 -63.39
N THR A 631 -34.90 54.81 -64.06
CA THR A 631 -35.02 55.58 -65.31
C THR A 631 -34.48 54.71 -66.44
N PHE A 632 -35.17 54.73 -67.59
CA PHE A 632 -34.81 54.03 -68.83
C PHE A 632 -33.94 54.93 -69.73
#